data_AF-A0AAV5AGS3-F1
#
_entry.id   AF-A0AAV5AGS3-F1
#
_cell.length_a   1.000
_cell.length_b   1.000
_cell.length_c   1.000
_cell.angle_alpha   90.00
_cell.angle_beta   90.00
_cell.angle_gamma   90.00
#
_symmetry.space_group_name_H-M   'P 1'
#
loop_
_entity.id
_entity.type
_entity.pdbx_description
1 polymer ?
#
loop_
_entity_poly.entity_id
_entity_poly.type
_entity_poly.pdbx_seq_one_letter_code
_entity_poly.pdbx_strand_id
1 'polypeptide(L)'
;MLVFDPRKRITATEALSDPYVAPYHDPQDEPIAREAFDWSFNDAELPVDSWKVMMYSEILDFHQVGDALTDPSVVPEGALAGPERRDDDEQVDN
;
A
#
# COMPACT_ATOMS: atom_id res chain seq x y z
N MET A 1 4.93 21.69 -2.12
CA MET A 1 3.58 21.08 -2.31
C MET A 1 2.54 22.04 -2.89
N LEU A 2 2.33 23.25 -2.35
CA LEU A 2 1.30 24.17 -2.84
C LEU A 2 1.80 25.04 -4.01
N VAL A 3 1.89 24.44 -5.19
CA VAL A 3 2.27 25.12 -6.43
C VAL A 3 1.14 24.98 -7.44
N PHE A 4 0.81 26.08 -8.14
CA PHE A 4 -0.26 26.13 -9.13
C PHE A 4 0.01 25.21 -10.32
N ASP A 5 1.24 25.21 -10.82
CA ASP A 5 1.69 24.31 -11.87
C ASP A 5 1.93 22.90 -11.29
N PRO A 6 1.16 21.87 -11.71
CA PRO A 6 1.31 20.52 -11.18
C PRO A 6 2.66 19.89 -11.53
N ARG A 7 3.30 20.30 -12.64
CA ARG A 7 4.61 19.78 -13.04
C ARG A 7 5.76 20.32 -12.20
N LYS A 8 5.53 21.45 -11.52
CA LYS A 8 6.48 22.07 -10.58
C LYS A 8 6.21 21.65 -9.13
N ARG A 9 5.21 20.79 -8.91
CA ARG A 9 4.91 20.26 -7.58
C ARG A 9 5.91 19.17 -7.25
N ILE A 10 6.47 19.25 -6.05
CA ILE A 10 7.33 18.21 -5.48
C ILE A 10 6.64 16.84 -5.53
N THR A 11 7.40 15.80 -5.86
CA THR A 11 6.94 14.41 -5.86
C THR A 11 6.85 13.84 -4.44
N ALA A 12 6.16 12.70 -4.28
CA ALA A 12 6.08 12.04 -2.97
C ALA A 12 7.47 11.63 -2.47
N THR A 13 8.30 11.04 -3.33
CA THR A 13 9.67 10.63 -3.01
C THR A 13 10.54 11.81 -2.56
N GLU A 14 10.50 12.93 -3.30
CA GLU A 14 11.25 14.13 -2.90
C GLU A 14 10.75 14.73 -1.58
N ALA A 15 9.45 14.64 -1.31
CA ALA A 15 8.86 15.12 -0.05
C ALA A 15 9.27 14.25 1.15
N LEU A 16 9.48 12.94 0.95
CA LEU A 16 9.97 12.04 1.99
C LEU A 16 11.43 12.33 2.39
N SER A 17 12.21 12.92 1.48
CA SER A 17 13.57 13.40 1.78
C SER A 17 13.63 14.79 2.41
N ASP A 18 12.49 15.42 2.74
CA ASP A 18 12.46 16.77 3.33
C ASP A 18 12.87 16.74 4.82
N PRO A 19 13.64 17.74 5.31
CA PRO A 19 14.05 17.80 6.71
C PRO A 19 12.91 17.71 7.73
N TYR A 20 11.69 18.09 7.35
CA TYR A 20 10.52 18.03 8.22
C TYR A 20 10.14 16.58 8.61
N VAL A 21 10.32 15.62 7.71
CA VAL A 21 9.96 14.20 7.92
C VAL A 21 11.17 13.31 8.17
N ALA A 22 12.38 13.87 8.19
CA ALA A 22 13.64 13.14 8.39
C ALA A 22 13.66 12.19 9.60
N PRO A 23 13.03 12.48 10.76
CA PRO A 23 13.01 11.53 11.88
C PRO A 23 12.25 10.23 11.60
N TYR A 24 11.38 10.20 10.59
CA TYR A 24 10.55 9.06 10.23
C TYR A 24 10.94 8.43 8.89
N HIS A 25 11.81 9.09 8.12
CA HIS A 25 12.18 8.64 6.78
C HIS A 25 13.08 7.40 6.86
N ASP A 26 12.63 6.28 6.30
CA ASP A 26 13.42 5.07 6.15
C ASP A 26 13.27 4.49 4.73
N PRO A 27 14.32 4.54 3.90
CA PRO A 27 14.28 3.99 2.55
C PRO A 27 13.98 2.49 2.45
N GLN A 28 14.18 1.71 3.52
CA GLN A 28 13.87 0.27 3.53
C GLN A 28 12.40 -0.01 3.84
N ASP A 29 11.70 0.92 4.47
CA ASP A 29 10.29 0.80 4.88
C ASP A 29 9.33 1.59 3.95
N GLU A 30 9.86 2.13 2.85
CA GLU A 30 9.14 2.92 1.86
C GLU A 30 9.16 2.25 0.47
N PRO A 31 8.47 1.09 0.30
CA PRO A 31 8.52 0.33 -0.94
C PRO A 31 7.75 1.02 -2.08
N ILE A 32 8.25 0.82 -3.30
CA ILE A 32 7.51 1.14 -4.53
C ILE A 32 6.70 -0.09 -4.92
N ALA A 33 5.46 0.11 -5.36
CA ALA A 33 4.64 -0.98 -5.90
C ALA A 33 5.38 -1.67 -7.06
N ARG A 34 5.48 -3.01 -7.00
CA ARG A 34 6.19 -3.82 -8.01
C ARG A 34 5.56 -3.68 -9.40
N GLU A 35 4.25 -3.51 -9.44
CA GLU A 35 3.46 -3.39 -10.66
C GLU A 35 2.60 -2.13 -10.62
N ALA A 36 2.40 -1.52 -11.79
CA ALA A 36 1.45 -0.43 -11.92
C ALA A 36 0.03 -0.97 -11.82
N PHE A 37 -0.86 -0.23 -11.15
CA PHE A 37 -2.26 -0.60 -11.09
C PHE A 37 -2.88 -0.59 -12.49
N ASP A 38 -3.62 -1.65 -12.84
CA ASP A 38 -4.28 -1.77 -14.13
C ASP A 38 -5.58 -0.94 -14.15
N TRP A 39 -5.57 0.14 -14.94
CA TRP A 39 -6.73 1.02 -15.13
C TRP A 39 -7.63 0.59 -16.29
N SER A 40 -7.27 -0.43 -17.07
CA SER A 40 -8.03 -0.87 -18.24
C SER A 40 -9.48 -1.24 -17.91
N PHE A 41 -9.72 -1.63 -16.66
CA PHE A 41 -11.05 -1.89 -16.11
C PHE A 41 -11.97 -0.66 -16.12
N ASN A 42 -11.45 0.54 -15.88
CA ASN A 42 -12.27 1.76 -15.83
C ASN A 42 -12.80 2.16 -17.22
N ASP A 43 -12.07 1.82 -18.27
CA ASP A 43 -12.46 2.11 -19.65
C ASP A 43 -13.30 0.98 -20.26
N ALA A 44 -13.61 -0.08 -19.48
CA ALA A 44 -14.39 -1.21 -19.93
C ALA A 44 -15.89 -0.89 -19.93
N GLU A 45 -16.53 -0.89 -21.11
CA GLU A 45 -17.98 -0.79 -21.22
C GLU A 45 -18.64 -2.15 -20.96
N LEU A 46 -18.79 -2.50 -19.69
CA LEU A 46 -19.44 -3.74 -19.26
C LEU A 46 -20.88 -3.49 -18.77
N PRO A 47 -21.83 -4.42 -19.02
CA PRO A 47 -23.17 -4.35 -18.44
C PRO A 47 -23.14 -4.36 -16.91
N VAL A 48 -24.11 -3.71 -16.27
CA VAL A 48 -24.22 -3.61 -14.80
C VAL A 48 -24.15 -4.98 -14.11
N ASP A 49 -24.72 -6.02 -14.72
CA ASP A 49 -24.69 -7.37 -14.13
C ASP A 49 -23.30 -8.00 -14.14
N SER A 50 -22.47 -7.70 -15.14
CA SER A 50 -21.05 -8.10 -15.16
C SER A 50 -20.28 -7.43 -14.03
N TRP A 51 -20.53 -6.14 -13.77
CA TRP A 51 -19.94 -5.43 -12.63
C TRP A 51 -20.29 -6.05 -11.28
N LYS A 52 -21.56 -6.44 -11.09
CA LYS A 52 -22.00 -7.13 -9.87
C LYS A 52 -21.28 -8.45 -9.67
N VAL A 53 -21.10 -9.22 -10.75
CA VAL A 53 -20.40 -10.51 -10.69
C VAL A 53 -18.93 -10.30 -10.33
N MET A 54 -18.23 -9.34 -10.95
CA MET A 54 -16.82 -9.05 -10.66
C MET A 54 -16.60 -8.55 -9.22
N MET A 55 -17.45 -7.67 -8.71
CA MET A 55 -17.39 -7.28 -7.29
C MET A 55 -17.65 -8.47 -6.36
N TYR A 56 -18.64 -9.30 -6.69
CA TYR A 56 -18.96 -10.45 -5.87
C TYR A 56 -17.85 -11.49 -5.86
N SER A 57 -17.21 -11.74 -7.02
CA SER A 57 -16.05 -12.64 -7.09
C SER A 57 -14.89 -12.11 -6.27
N GLU A 58 -14.57 -10.81 -6.35
CA GLU A 58 -13.49 -10.20 -5.55
C GLU A 58 -13.74 -10.36 -4.03
N ILE A 59 -14.99 -10.18 -3.59
CA ILE A 59 -15.37 -10.38 -2.18
C ILE A 59 -15.22 -11.84 -1.77
N LEU A 60 -15.57 -12.79 -2.64
CA LEU A 60 -15.40 -14.22 -2.36
C LEU A 60 -13.93 -14.60 -2.32
N ASP A 61 -13.13 -14.12 -3.27
CA ASP A 61 -11.70 -14.38 -3.34
C ASP A 61 -10.99 -13.85 -2.10
N PHE A 62 -11.31 -12.62 -1.66
CA PHE A 62 -10.80 -12.05 -0.42
C PHE A 62 -11.11 -12.90 0.81
N HIS A 63 -12.35 -13.40 0.94
CA HIS A 63 -12.73 -14.23 2.08
C HIS A 63 -12.21 -15.67 2.01
N GLN A 64 -11.96 -16.21 0.81
CA GLN A 64 -11.30 -17.51 0.64
C GLN A 64 -9.82 -17.44 1.04
N VAL A 65 -9.15 -16.32 0.74
CA VAL A 65 -7.79 -16.06 1.22
C VAL A 65 -7.77 -15.82 2.74
N GLY A 66 -8.82 -15.19 3.30
CA GLY A 66 -8.96 -14.96 4.74
C GLY A 66 -8.92 -16.22 5.62
N ASP A 67 -9.30 -17.38 5.09
CA ASP A 67 -9.22 -18.66 5.83
C ASP A 67 -7.77 -19.20 5.87
N ALA A 68 -6.94 -18.88 4.86
CA ALA A 68 -5.52 -19.25 4.80
C ALA A 68 -4.59 -18.29 5.59
N LEU A 69 -5.04 -17.05 5.86
CA LEU A 69 -4.30 -16.04 6.64
C LEU A 69 -4.44 -16.19 8.17
N THR A 70 -5.17 -17.21 8.65
CA THR A 70 -5.29 -17.51 10.09
C THR A 70 -4.13 -18.36 10.62
N ASP A 71 -3.18 -18.75 9.77
CA ASP A 71 -1.92 -19.36 10.19
C ASP A 71 -0.90 -18.27 10.53
N PRO A 72 -0.52 -18.10 11.81
CA PRO A 72 0.46 -17.09 12.23
C PRO A 72 1.89 -17.32 11.68
N SER A 73 2.14 -18.42 10.95
CA SER A 73 3.43 -18.69 10.30
C SER A 73 3.51 -18.23 8.84
N VAL A 74 2.40 -17.83 8.22
CA VAL A 74 2.36 -17.39 6.82
C VAL A 74 2.41 -15.86 6.77
N VAL A 75 3.59 -15.31 6.48
CA VAL A 75 3.72 -13.89 6.11
C VAL A 75 3.00 -13.66 4.77
N PRO A 76 1.94 -12.83 4.74
CA PRO A 76 1.29 -12.49 3.48
C PRO A 76 2.21 -11.59 2.65
N GLU A 77 2.74 -12.12 1.56
CA GLU A 77 3.49 -11.32 0.60
C GLU A 77 2.50 -10.49 -0.24
N GLY A 78 2.33 -9.21 0.09
CA GLY A 78 1.40 -8.31 -0.59
C GLY A 78 1.07 -7.05 0.21
N ALA A 79 0.12 -6.27 -0.28
CA ALA A 79 -0.22 -4.89 0.11
C ALA A 79 -0.60 -4.62 1.59
N LEU A 80 -0.43 -5.60 2.48
CA LEU A 80 -0.68 -5.52 3.93
C LEU A 80 0.51 -5.95 4.79
N ALA A 81 1.72 -6.07 4.23
CA ALA A 81 2.94 -6.08 5.05
C ALA A 81 3.05 -4.71 5.73
N GLY A 82 2.48 -4.60 6.93
CA GLY A 82 2.73 -3.47 7.81
C GLY A 82 4.22 -3.42 8.15
N PRO A 83 4.75 -2.22 8.44
CA PRO A 83 6.14 -2.08 8.84
C PRO A 83 6.41 -3.02 10.02
N GLU A 84 7.43 -3.87 9.90
CA GLU A 84 7.87 -4.72 11.00
C GLU A 84 8.10 -3.81 12.21
N ARG A 85 7.30 -4.02 13.28
CA ARG A 85 7.48 -3.29 14.53
C ARG A 85 8.90 -3.60 15.01
N ARG A 86 9.80 -2.62 14.87
CA ARG A 86 11.12 -2.65 15.48
C ARG A 86 10.90 -2.64 16.99
N ASP A 87 11.12 -3.79 17.62
CA ASP A 87 11.15 -3.96 19.07
C ASP A 87 12.46 -3.37 19.64
N ASP A 88 12.74 -2.10 19.32
CA ASP A 88 13.90 -1.36 19.80
C ASP A 88 13.47 -0.36 20.89
N ASP A 89 12.71 -0.82 21.89
CA ASP A 89 12.59 -0.07 23.16
C ASP A 89 13.90 -0.25 23.93
N GLU A 90 14.84 0.63 23.56
CA GLU A 90 16.12 0.87 24.21
C GLU A 90 15.90 1.10 25.71
N GLN A 91 16.59 0.30 26.51
CA GLN A 91 16.72 0.47 27.95
C GLN A 91 17.09 1.92 28.28
N VAL A 92 16.14 2.66 28.84
CA VAL A 92 16.41 3.97 29.43
C VAL A 92 17.08 3.73 30.77
N ASP A 93 18.41 3.71 30.77
CA ASP A 93 19.25 3.71 31.96
C ASP A 93 19.30 5.13 32.52
N ASN A 94 18.65 5.36 33.67
CA ASN A 94 18.97 6.46 34.59
C ASN A 94 18.51 6.19 36.03
#